data_AF-A0A9W6ZGQ1-F1
#
_entry.id   AF-A0A9W6ZGQ1-F1
#
_cell.length_a   1.000
_cell.length_b   1.000
_cell.length_c   1.000
_cell.angle_alpha   90.00
_cell.angle_beta   90.00
_cell.angle_gamma   90.00
#
_symmetry.space_group_name_H-M   'P 1'
#
loop_
_entity.id
_entity.type
_entity.pdbx_description
1 polymer ?
#
loop_
_entity_poly.entity_id
_entity_poly.type
_entity_poly.pdbx_seq_one_letter_code
_entity_poly.pdbx_strand_id
1 'polypeptide(L)'
;MGKRFVIDSLHPLLPTPLTLLSPLSPRILVTGSVVFAVIFGALLILTQFARGAGVLDKDNTSIASIVITISGVCMWMLWACSCLHQWHPLIVPLYEKAE
;
A
#
# COMPACT_ATOMS: atom_id res chain seq x y z
N MET A 1 -33.36 23.59 7.41
CA MET A 1 -33.91 22.76 6.32
C MET A 1 -32.78 21.97 5.66
N GLY A 2 -32.75 20.64 5.81
CA GLY A 2 -32.30 19.73 4.75
C GLY A 2 -30.94 19.03 4.82
N LYS A 3 -29.90 19.54 5.50
CA LYS A 3 -28.53 18.97 5.32
C LYS A 3 -28.21 17.68 6.07
N ARG A 4 -29.12 17.18 6.93
CA ARG A 4 -28.95 15.93 7.70
C ARG A 4 -29.58 14.69 7.08
N PHE A 5 -30.41 14.83 6.04
CA PHE A 5 -31.33 13.76 5.63
C PHE A 5 -30.77 12.79 4.57
N VAL A 6 -29.65 13.11 3.92
CA VAL A 6 -29.05 12.22 2.90
C VAL A 6 -28.28 11.06 3.53
N ILE A 7 -27.79 11.20 4.76
CA ILE A 7 -27.02 10.15 5.44
C ILE A 7 -27.95 9.12 6.12
N ASP A 8 -29.13 9.53 6.60
CA ASP A 8 -30.04 8.65 7.36
C ASP A 8 -31.04 7.85 6.51
N SER A 9 -31.26 8.24 5.24
CA SER A 9 -32.29 7.63 4.38
C SER A 9 -31.82 6.39 3.59
N LEU A 10 -30.53 6.04 3.67
CA LEU A 10 -29.94 4.92 2.92
C LEU A 10 -29.73 3.65 3.79
N HIS A 11 -30.47 3.52 4.89
CA HIS A 11 -30.24 2.46 5.88
C HIS A 11 -31.00 1.12 5.64
N PRO A 12 -32.12 0.98 4.88
CA PRO A 12 -32.80 -0.32 4.84
C PRO A 12 -32.94 -1.06 3.49
N LEU A 13 -32.49 -0.55 2.33
CA LEU A 13 -32.89 -1.14 1.03
C LEU A 13 -31.80 -1.32 -0.05
N LEU A 14 -30.53 -1.42 0.32
CA LEU A 14 -29.50 -1.85 -0.63
C LEU A 14 -28.76 -3.06 -0.06
N PRO A 15 -28.75 -4.23 -0.73
CA PRO A 15 -27.84 -5.30 -0.37
C PRO A 15 -26.43 -4.70 -0.45
N THR A 16 -25.77 -4.60 0.71
CA THR A 16 -24.50 -3.93 0.95
C THR A 16 -23.55 -4.00 -0.25
N PRO A 17 -23.36 -2.93 -1.04
CA PRO A 17 -22.25 -2.86 -1.99
C PRO A 17 -20.91 -2.60 -1.28
N LEU A 18 -20.94 -2.27 0.03
CA LEU A 18 -19.75 -2.08 0.86
C LEU A 18 -18.92 -3.35 1.06
N THR A 19 -19.48 -4.55 0.83
CA THR A 19 -18.71 -5.81 0.86
C THR A 19 -17.90 -6.06 -0.41
N LEU A 20 -18.21 -5.37 -1.53
CA LEU A 20 -17.45 -5.47 -2.78
C LEU A 20 -16.40 -4.34 -2.90
N LEU A 21 -16.64 -3.21 -2.24
CA LEU A 21 -15.62 -2.20 -1.88
C LEU A 21 -14.77 -2.59 -0.66
N SER A 22 -14.76 -3.88 -0.30
CA SER A 22 -13.77 -4.48 0.60
C SER A 22 -12.51 -5.04 -0.10
N PRO A 23 -11.98 -4.54 -1.25
CA PRO A 23 -10.71 -5.05 -1.75
C PRO A 23 -9.55 -4.65 -0.80
N LEU A 24 -9.83 -3.76 0.16
CA LEU A 24 -8.95 -3.43 1.28
C LEU A 24 -9.19 -4.27 2.53
N SER A 25 -9.57 -5.55 2.39
CA SER A 25 -9.51 -6.50 3.51
C SER A 25 -8.08 -6.51 4.11
N PRO A 26 -7.86 -6.79 5.42
CA PRO A 26 -6.51 -6.94 5.99
C PRO A 26 -5.59 -7.88 5.17
N ARG A 27 -6.19 -8.76 4.36
CA ARG A 27 -5.52 -9.57 3.34
C ARG A 27 -4.66 -8.78 2.36
N ILE A 28 -5.11 -7.62 1.82
CA ILE A 28 -4.29 -6.87 0.86
C ILE A 28 -3.08 -6.24 1.53
N LEU A 29 -3.25 -5.78 2.78
CA LEU A 29 -2.17 -5.21 3.58
C LEU A 29 -1.12 -6.29 3.89
N VAL A 30 -1.55 -7.48 4.28
CA VAL A 30 -0.66 -8.62 4.56
C VAL A 30 0.03 -9.10 3.28
N THR A 31 -0.72 -9.37 2.20
CA THR A 31 -0.15 -9.84 0.94
C THR A 31 0.82 -8.83 0.35
N GLY A 32 0.47 -7.53 0.31
CA GLY A 32 1.37 -6.50 -0.19
C GLY A 32 2.61 -6.32 0.69
N SER A 33 2.48 -6.39 2.02
CA SER A 33 3.63 -6.34 2.92
C SER A 33 4.57 -7.53 2.72
N VAL A 34 4.05 -8.73 2.50
CA VAL A 34 4.85 -9.92 2.18
C VAL A 34 5.57 -9.73 0.84
N VAL A 35 4.91 -9.22 -0.19
CA VAL A 35 5.52 -8.97 -1.51
C VAL A 35 6.67 -7.98 -1.39
N PHE A 36 6.47 -6.84 -0.71
CA PHE A 36 7.54 -5.87 -0.48
C PHE A 36 8.69 -6.48 0.32
N ALA A 37 8.40 -7.23 1.38
CA ALA A 37 9.42 -7.90 2.18
C ALA A 37 10.26 -8.91 1.36
N VAL A 38 9.62 -9.68 0.48
CA VAL A 38 10.31 -10.63 -0.41
C VAL A 38 11.20 -9.89 -1.41
N ILE A 39 10.71 -8.81 -2.03
CA ILE A 39 11.49 -8.02 -3.00
C ILE A 39 12.71 -7.39 -2.32
N PHE A 40 12.53 -6.71 -1.18
CA PHE A 40 13.64 -6.08 -0.45
C PHE A 40 14.60 -7.13 0.11
N GLY A 41 14.09 -8.24 0.63
CA GLY A 41 14.91 -9.37 1.08
C GLY A 41 15.77 -9.94 -0.05
N ALA A 42 15.19 -10.13 -1.24
CA ALA A 42 15.93 -10.61 -2.41
C ALA A 42 17.04 -9.64 -2.84
N LEU A 43 16.78 -8.33 -2.82
CA LEU A 43 17.78 -7.31 -3.13
C LEU A 43 18.93 -7.31 -2.12
N LEU A 44 18.64 -7.43 -0.82
CA LEU A 44 19.68 -7.54 0.21
C LEU A 44 20.53 -8.80 0.05
N ILE A 45 19.90 -9.94 -0.24
CA ILE A 45 20.63 -11.20 -0.51
C ILE A 45 21.52 -11.04 -1.74
N LEU A 46 21.03 -10.43 -2.81
CA LEU A 46 21.80 -10.19 -4.02
C LEU A 46 23.01 -9.28 -3.76
N THR A 47 22.84 -8.22 -2.96
CA THR A 47 23.95 -7.34 -2.55
C THR A 47 25.02 -8.10 -1.77
N GLN A 48 24.62 -9.00 -0.86
CA GLN A 48 25.57 -9.83 -0.10
C GLN A 48 26.24 -10.90 -0.96
N PHE A 49 25.51 -11.46 -1.93
CA PHE A 49 26.06 -12.41 -2.90
C PHE A 49 27.07 -11.73 -3.84
N ALA A 50 26.77 -10.52 -4.31
CA ALA A 50 27.68 -9.71 -5.12
C ALA A 50 28.98 -9.37 -4.38
N ARG A 51 28.91 -9.14 -3.05
CA ARG A 51 30.09 -9.01 -2.19
C ARG A 51 30.90 -10.32 -2.14
N GLY A 52 30.22 -11.46 -1.94
CA GLY A 52 30.87 -12.78 -1.92
C GLY A 52 31.52 -13.17 -3.25
N ALA A 53 30.93 -12.74 -4.37
CA ALA A 53 31.46 -12.94 -5.71
C ALA A 53 32.60 -11.98 -6.10
N GLY A 54 32.96 -11.03 -5.22
CA GLY A 54 34.02 -10.05 -5.48
C GLY A 54 33.67 -8.99 -6.54
N VAL A 55 32.40 -8.87 -6.92
CA VAL A 55 31.93 -7.88 -7.89
C VAL A 55 31.82 -6.49 -7.25
N LEU A 56 31.60 -6.44 -5.93
CA LEU A 56 31.38 -5.21 -5.19
C LEU A 56 32.39 -5.04 -4.05
N ASP A 57 32.94 -3.83 -3.91
CA ASP A 57 33.78 -3.44 -2.78
C ASP A 57 32.97 -3.43 -1.47
N LYS A 58 33.65 -3.62 -0.33
CA LYS A 58 33.04 -3.63 0.99
C LYS A 58 32.33 -2.31 1.32
N ASP A 59 32.93 -1.18 0.94
CA ASP A 59 32.35 0.13 1.23
C ASP A 59 31.08 0.37 0.41
N ASN A 60 31.11 0.00 -0.87
CA ASN A 60 29.96 0.08 -1.76
C ASN A 60 28.83 -0.85 -1.32
N THR A 61 29.16 -2.04 -0.80
CA THR A 61 28.17 -2.99 -0.28
C THR A 61 27.48 -2.44 0.97
N SER A 62 28.25 -1.82 1.87
CA SER A 62 27.74 -1.20 3.09
C SER A 62 26.73 -0.09 2.74
N ILE A 63 27.12 0.82 1.85
CA ILE A 63 26.24 1.92 1.40
C ILE A 63 24.98 1.36 0.73
N ALA A 64 25.13 0.40 -0.19
CA ALA A 64 24.00 -0.22 -0.89
C ALA A 64 23.01 -0.85 0.09
N SER A 65 23.48 -1.58 1.09
CA SER A 65 22.62 -2.23 2.08
C SER A 65 21.79 -1.24 2.90
N ILE A 66 22.39 -0.10 3.30
CA ILE A 66 21.71 0.96 4.05
C ILE A 66 20.67 1.65 3.19
N VAL A 67 21.03 2.00 1.95
CA VAL A 67 20.13 2.68 1.00
C VAL A 67 18.94 1.79 0.65
N ILE A 68 19.16 0.50 0.38
CA ILE A 68 18.08 -0.47 0.10
C ILE A 68 17.13 -0.58 1.29
N THR A 69 17.67 -0.59 2.52
CA THR A 69 16.84 -0.68 3.74
C THR A 69 15.99 0.59 3.94
N ILE A 70 16.59 1.78 3.87
CA ILE A 70 15.88 3.06 4.08
C ILE A 70 14.83 3.28 2.99
N SER A 71 15.22 3.10 1.72
CA SER A 71 14.31 3.26 0.60
C SER A 71 13.16 2.26 0.67
N GLY A 72 13.43 1.01 1.06
CA GLY A 72 12.40 -0.01 1.17
C GLY A 72 11.38 0.24 2.27
N VAL A 73 11.84 0.67 3.44
CA VAL A 73 10.94 1.07 4.53
C VAL A 73 10.09 2.28 4.12
N CYS A 74 10.69 3.27 3.45
CA CYS A 74 10.00 4.48 3.03
C CYS A 74 8.94 4.18 1.94
N MET A 75 9.30 3.36 0.95
CA MET A 75 8.39 2.91 -0.10
C MET A 75 7.20 2.12 0.48
N TRP A 76 7.47 1.21 1.43
CA TRP A 76 6.44 0.43 2.10
C TRP A 76 5.51 1.31 2.95
N MET A 77 6.05 2.25 3.73
CA MET A 77 5.28 3.21 4.52
C MET A 77 4.32 4.03 3.64
N LEU A 78 4.82 4.55 2.51
CA LEU A 78 4.01 5.37 1.60
C LEU A 78 2.88 4.56 0.97
N TRP A 79 3.17 3.32 0.56
CA TRP A 79 2.17 2.40 0.07
C TRP A 79 1.13 2.06 1.14
N ALA A 80 1.55 1.72 2.35
CA ALA A 80 0.65 1.40 3.46
C ALA A 80 -0.27 2.59 3.81
N CYS A 81 0.27 3.81 3.84
CA CYS A 81 -0.52 5.03 4.02
C CYS A 81 -1.56 5.22 2.91
N SER A 82 -1.20 4.93 1.65
CA SER A 82 -2.15 5.04 0.52
C SER A 82 -3.33 4.07 0.65
N CYS A 83 -3.08 2.89 1.21
CA CYS A 83 -4.12 1.94 1.55
C CYS A 83 -4.97 2.45 2.72
N LEU A 84 -4.35 2.81 3.84
CA LEU A 84 -5.08 3.29 5.02
C LEU A 84 -5.95 4.52 4.73
N HIS A 85 -5.53 5.41 3.82
CA HIS A 85 -6.34 6.55 3.39
C HIS A 85 -7.65 6.14 2.70
N GLN A 86 -7.67 4.99 2.02
CA GLN A 86 -8.84 4.48 1.31
C GLN A 86 -9.72 3.57 2.18
N TRP A 87 -9.36 3.30 3.44
CA TRP A 87 -10.10 2.35 4.29
C TRP A 87 -11.49 2.83 4.72
N HIS A 88 -11.67 4.13 4.92
CA HIS A 88 -12.96 4.73 5.24
C HIS A 88 -13.15 5.98 4.36
N PRO A 89 -13.59 5.83 3.10
CA PRO A 89 -13.77 6.96 2.19
C PRO A 89 -14.91 7.85 2.68
N LEU A 90 -14.60 9.10 3.01
CA LEU A 90 -15.60 10.12 3.34
C LEU A 90 -16.16 10.83 2.10
N ILE A 91 -15.41 10.81 1.00
CA ILE A 91 -15.73 11.53 -0.23
C ILE A 91 -15.88 10.48 -1.33
N VAL A 92 -17.01 10.52 -2.01
CA VAL A 92 -17.28 9.68 -3.19
C VAL A 92 -17.26 10.55 -4.44
N PRO A 93 -16.74 10.06 -5.58
CA PRO A 93 -16.73 10.82 -6.82
C PRO A 93 -18.16 11.08 -7.30
N LEU A 94 -18.46 12.34 -7.62
CA LEU A 94 -19.69 12.73 -8.31
C LEU A 94 -19.41 12.72 -9.81
N TYR A 95 -20.13 11.88 -10.54
CA TYR A 95 -20.04 11.84 -12.00
C TYR A 95 -21.08 12.80 -12.58
N GLU A 96 -20.61 13.89 -13.17
CA GLU A 96 -21.45 14.71 -14.03
C GLU A 96 -21.57 13.97 -15.37
N LYS A 97 -22.80 13.61 -15.74
CA LYS A 97 -23.05 13.06 -17.08
C LYS A 97 -22.73 14.17 -18.06
N ALA A 98 -21.68 13.99 -18.85
CA ALA A 98 -21.45 14.83 -20.02
C ALA A 98 -22.63 14.61 -20.98
N GLU A 99 -23.51 15.61 -21.03
CA GLU A 99 -24.59 15.74 -22.00
C GLU A 99 -24.08 16.18 -23.38
#